data_AF-A0A936THM4-F1
#
_entry.id   AF-A0A936THM4-F1
#
_cell.length_a   1.000
_cell.length_b   1.000
_cell.length_c   1.000
_cell.angle_alpha   90.00
_cell.angle_beta   90.00
_cell.angle_gamma   90.00
#
_symmetry.space_group_name_H-M   'P 1'
#
loop_
_entity.id
_entity.type
_entity.pdbx_description
1 polymer ?
#
loop_
_entity_poly.entity_id
_entity_poly.type
_entity_poly.pdbx_seq_one_letter_code
_entity_poly.pdbx_strand_id
1 'polypeptide(L)' 'MGKEVAVLFQVDLGCECGDVELLRTAIARCTEVEDFTTHQLLEHMIQDSEEHVDGFETRLRTIAQAGLERFLSEQIQK' A
#
# COMPACT_ATOMS: atom_id res chain seq x y z
N MET A 1 -3.36 -21.93 4.65
CA MET A 1 -3.61 -21.45 3.27
C MET A 1 -4.49 -20.20 3.24
N GLY A 2 -5.78 -20.21 3.62
CA GLY A 2 -6.60 -18.99 3.58
C GLY A 2 -6.26 -17.90 4.63
N LYS A 3 -6.10 -18.29 5.91
CA LYS A 3 -5.80 -17.34 7.00
C LYS A 3 -4.49 -16.57 6.79
N GLU A 4 -3.56 -17.14 6.04
CA GLU A 4 -2.28 -16.53 5.72
C GLU A 4 -2.43 -15.34 4.75
N VAL A 5 -3.42 -15.37 3.86
CA VAL A 5 -3.61 -14.31 2.85
C VAL A 5 -4.07 -12.99 3.50
N ALA A 6 -5.01 -13.05 4.43
CA ALA A 6 -5.45 -11.84 5.14
C ALA A 6 -4.35 -11.25 6.03
N VAL A 7 -3.49 -12.10 6.60
CA VAL A 7 -2.31 -11.66 7.35
C VAL A 7 -1.27 -11.04 6.41
N LEU A 8 -1.04 -11.63 5.24
CA LEU A 8 -0.13 -11.08 4.24
C LEU A 8 -0.58 -9.68 3.81
N PHE A 9 -1.86 -9.48 3.50
CA PHE A 9 -2.36 -8.14 3.17
C PHE A 9 -2.21 -7.11 4.30
N GLN A 10 -2.25 -7.52 5.57
CA GLN A 10 -1.99 -6.61 6.69
C GLN A 10 -0.50 -6.26 6.81
N VAL A 11 0.38 -7.23 6.54
CA VAL A 11 1.82 -7.00 6.50
C VAL A 11 2.18 -6.07 5.35
N ASP A 12 1.63 -6.31 4.15
CA ASP A 12 1.86 -5.48 2.96
C ASP A 12 1.32 -4.06 3.17
N LEU A 13 0.11 -3.92 3.74
CA LEU A 13 -0.44 -2.62 4.13
C LEU A 13 0.49 -1.87 5.08
N GLY A 14 1.04 -2.56 6.08
CA GLY A 14 2.01 -1.97 7.00
C GLY A 14 3.31 -1.55 6.33
N CYS A 15 3.78 -2.33 5.34
CA CYS A 15 4.96 -2.00 4.55
C CYS A 15 4.73 -0.72 3.73
N GLU A 16 3.63 -0.66 2.97
CA GLU A 16 3.31 0.50 2.12
C GLU A 16 3.10 1.77 2.95
N CYS A 17 2.44 1.67 4.11
CA CYS A 17 2.33 2.81 5.04
C CYS A 17 3.73 3.26 5.53
N GLY A 18 4.63 2.31 5.80
CA GLY A 18 6.02 2.62 6.16
C GLY A 18 6.80 3.30 5.03
N ASP A 19 6.58 2.87 3.79
CA ASP A 19 7.20 3.45 2.62
C ASP A 19 6.73 4.89 2.40
N VAL A 20 5.44 5.18 2.56
CA VAL A 20 4.91 6.56 2.51
C VAL A 20 5.61 7.47 3.53
N GLU A 21 5.75 7.04 4.78
CA GLU A 21 6.43 7.83 5.83
C GLU A 21 7.91 8.05 5.52
N LEU A 22 8.59 7.02 5.00
CA LEU A 22 9.99 7.10 4.58
C LEU A 22 10.16 8.08 3.42
N LEU A 23 9.32 7.99 2.39
CA LEU A 23 9.35 8.85 1.21
C LEU A 23 9.05 10.30 1.58
N ARG A 24 8.10 10.57 2.48
CA ARG A 24 7.83 11.92 3.03
C ARG A 24 9.06 12.51 3.71
N THR A 25 9.79 11.68 4.47
CA THR A 25 11.05 12.10 5.10
C THR A 25 12.13 12.39 4.06
N ALA A 26 12.23 11.58 3.02
CA ALA A 26 13.19 11.78 1.92
C ALA A 26 12.87 13.06 1.12
N ILE A 27 11.60 13.34 0.85
CA ILE A 27 11.13 14.59 0.24
C ILE A 27 11.62 15.80 1.02
N ALA A 28 11.46 15.79 2.35
CA ALA A 28 11.91 16.89 3.19
C ALA A 28 13.44 17.11 3.07
N ARG A 29 14.23 16.04 2.91
CA ARG A 29 15.68 16.14 2.66
C ARG A 29 15.97 16.73 1.27
N CYS A 30 15.24 16.31 0.23
CA CYS A 30 15.39 16.87 -1.12
C CYS A 30 15.11 18.38 -1.13
N THR A 31 14.11 18.86 -0.37
CA THR A 31 13.83 20.29 -0.25
C THR A 31 14.97 21.07 0.40
N GLU A 32 15.63 20.52 1.42
CA GLU A 32 16.75 21.18 2.11
C GLU A 32 17.98 21.37 1.21
N VAL A 33 18.21 20.49 0.25
CA VAL A 33 19.34 20.55 -0.70
C VAL A 33 18.95 21.05 -2.09
N GLU A 34 17.72 21.56 -2.24
CA GLU A 34 17.17 22.09 -3.49
C GLU A 34 17.15 21.06 -4.65
N ASP A 35 17.07 19.76 -4.35
CA ASP A 35 16.93 18.70 -5.36
C ASP A 35 15.46 18.47 -5.73
N PHE A 36 14.95 19.31 -6.62
CA PHE A 36 13.55 19.24 -7.05
C PHE A 36 13.26 18.12 -8.06
N THR A 37 14.28 17.59 -8.73
CA THR A 37 14.09 16.47 -9.68
C THR A 37 13.83 15.18 -8.92
N THR A 38 14.64 14.88 -7.91
CA THR A 38 14.40 13.72 -7.05
C THR A 38 13.11 13.90 -6.24
N HIS A 39 12.84 15.11 -5.75
CA HIS A 39 11.58 15.42 -5.05
C HIS A 39 10.34 14.99 -5.85
N GLN A 40 10.24 15.42 -7.12
CA GLN A 40 9.11 15.06 -7.98
C GLN A 40 9.00 13.55 -8.21
N LEU A 41 10.13 12.84 -8.34
CA LEU A 41 10.10 11.38 -8.47
C LEU A 41 9.53 10.72 -7.20
N LEU A 42 9.96 11.18 -6.03
CA LEU A 42 9.47 10.65 -4.76
C LEU A 42 7.98 10.95 -4.54
N GLU A 43 7.46 12.09 -5.01
CA GLU A 43 6.02 12.39 -4.97
C GLU A 43 5.19 11.38 -5.78
N HIS A 44 5.66 10.96 -6.97
CA HIS A 44 4.98 9.93 -7.74
C HIS A 44 5.04 8.57 -7.03
N MET A 45 6.17 8.23 -6.41
CA MET A 45 6.27 6.98 -5.62
C MET A 45 5.32 6.98 -4.42
N ILE A 46 5.11 8.14 -3.77
CA ILE A 46 4.09 8.26 -2.70
C ILE A 46 2.70 7.99 -3.25
N GLN A 47 2.36 8.55 -4.42
CA GLN A 47 1.05 8.29 -5.05
C GLN A 47 0.84 6.81 -5.32
N ASP A 48 1.83 6.13 -5.89
CA ASP A 48 1.78 4.69 -6.16
C ASP A 48 1.57 3.88 -4.86
N SER A 49 2.31 4.20 -3.79
CA SER A 49 2.14 3.54 -2.48
C SER A 49 0.79 3.85 -1.83
N GLU A 50 0.26 5.08 -1.96
CA GLU A 50 -1.08 5.43 -1.46
C GLU A 50 -2.17 4.67 -2.22
N GLU A 51 -2.03 4.47 -3.54
CA GLU A 51 -2.93 3.60 -4.32
C GLU A 51 -2.86 2.13 -3.87
N HIS A 52 -1.66 1.64 -3.52
CA HIS A 52 -1.50 0.30 -2.95
C HIS A 52 -2.18 0.16 -1.59
N VAL A 53 -2.00 1.14 -0.69
CA VAL A 53 -2.66 1.21 0.62
C VAL A 53 -4.18 1.11 0.45
N ASP A 54 -4.77 1.97 -0.39
CA ASP A 54 -6.22 1.97 -0.66
C ASP A 54 -6.70 0.61 -1.20
N GLY A 55 -5.90 -0.01 -2.06
CA GLY A 55 -6.15 -1.34 -2.59
C GLY A 55 -6.17 -2.42 -1.50
N PHE A 56 -5.18 -2.44 -0.59
CA PHE A 56 -5.12 -3.41 0.50
C PHE A 56 -6.24 -3.19 1.52
N GLU A 57 -6.53 -1.94 1.89
CA GLU A 57 -7.65 -1.61 2.78
C GLU A 57 -8.99 -2.08 2.19
N THR A 58 -9.20 -1.86 0.89
CA THR A 58 -10.41 -2.31 0.20
C THR A 58 -10.54 -3.83 0.20
N ARG A 59 -9.44 -4.57 -0.02
CA ARG A 59 -9.43 -6.04 0.06
C ARG A 59 -9.74 -6.52 1.48
N LEU A 60 -9.10 -5.94 2.49
CA LEU A 60 -9.33 -6.29 3.89
C LEU A 60 -10.76 -6.00 4.32
N ARG A 61 -11.32 -4.86 3.91
CA ARG A 61 -12.73 -4.52 4.14
C ARG A 61 -13.68 -5.51 3.46
N THR A 62 -13.38 -5.88 2.22
CA THR A 62 -14.17 -6.89 1.50
C THR A 62 -14.13 -8.24 2.23
N ILE A 63 -12.96 -8.68 2.68
CA ILE A 63 -12.80 -9.91 3.47
C ILE A 63 -13.62 -9.82 4.77
N ALA A 64 -13.60 -8.68 5.45
CA ALA A 64 -14.37 -8.47 6.69
C ALA A 64 -15.89 -8.51 6.48
N GLN A 65 -16.38 -8.06 5.32
CA GLN A 65 -17.81 -8.02 4.99
C GLN A 65 -18.33 -9.34 4.39
N ALA A 66 -17.59 -9.92 3.45
CA ALA A 66 -18.03 -11.05 2.64
C ALA A 66 -17.50 -12.41 3.16
N GLY A 67 -16.50 -12.40 4.03
CA GLY A 67 -15.77 -13.58 4.47
C GLY A 67 -14.64 -13.97 3.50
N LEU A 68 -13.60 -14.56 4.07
CA LEU A 68 -12.37 -14.92 3.35
C LEU A 68 -12.61 -15.94 2.22
N GLU A 69 -13.46 -16.94 2.43
CA GLU A 69 -13.74 -17.98 1.42
C GLU A 69 -14.39 -17.39 0.16
N ARG A 70 -15.32 -16.45 0.34
CA ARG A 70 -16.00 -15.77 -0.75
C ARG A 70 -15.03 -14.87 -1.52
N PHE A 71 -14.22 -14.10 -0.80
CA PHE A 71 -13.17 -13.29 -1.40
C PHE A 71 -12.20 -14.13 -2.25
N LEU A 72 -11.69 -15.24 -1.72
CA LEU A 72 -10.77 -16.13 -2.44
C LEU A 72 -11.42 -16.75 -3.68
N SER A 73 -12.70 -17.12 -3.58
CA SER A 73 -13.45 -17.66 -4.73
C SER A 73 -13.57 -16.63 -5.86
N GLU A 74 -13.81 -15.36 -5.52
CA GLU A 74 -13.86 -14.25 -6.49
C GLU A 74 -12.49 -13.96 -7.13
N GLN A 75 -11.38 -14.21 -6.43
CA GLN A 75 -10.02 -14.04 -6.98
C GLN A 75 -9.61 -15.14 -7.98
N ILE A 76 -10.19 -16.33 -7.91
CA ILE A 76 -9.92 -17.43 -8.87
C ILE A 76 -10.65 -17.21 -10.20
N GLN A 77 -11.75 -16.46 -10.18
CA GLN A 77 -12.58 -16.21 -11.37
C GLN A 77 -12.14 -14.98 -12.18
N LYS A 78 -11.11 -14.26 -11.73
CA LYS A 78 -10.42 -13.21 -12.50
C LYS A 78 -9.24 -13.78 -13.25
#